data_AF-A0A6S7G6C6-F1
#
_entry.id   AF-A0A6S7G6C6-F1
#
_cell.length_a   1.000
_cell.length_b   1.000
_cell.length_c   1.000
_cell.angle_alpha   90.00
_cell.angle_beta   90.00
_cell.angle_gamma   90.00
#
_symmetry.space_group_name_H-M   'P 1'
#
loop_
_entity.id
_entity.type
_entity.pdbx_description
1 polymer ?
#
loop_
_entity_poly.entity_id
_entity_poly.type
_entity_poly.pdbx_seq_one_letter_code
_entity_poly.pdbx_strand_id
1 'polypeptide(L)'
;MENIDVLLEWSAMTNKGDHALMAESPTFYRAFGPCMDSLKEMYEKGNMPLVDELVFAKKSDPPIYTHDMEQKCDWSIIFKKTTMCDFPFPNDRQLSPIEQFKYLQQETSGTSQSILDETQMLGIENFLENRVSLIQGPPGTGKSFLGTKILRLMLSMEIPKRFGGPILVMTYKNFALDHFLEACLEHTPNIVRIGRTGSEKLSEHLLGKVYPYLMMQAAADKIYYPTDTYRKHEIPQYCQ
;
A
#
# COMPACT_ATOMS: atom_id res chain seq x y z
N MET A 1 -7.59 -8.74 35.06
CA MET A 1 -6.95 -9.98 35.55
C MET A 1 -6.32 -10.80 34.40
N GLU A 2 -6.84 -10.77 33.18
CA GLU A 2 -6.37 -11.66 32.08
C GLU A 2 -4.99 -11.38 31.44
N ASN A 3 -4.32 -10.25 31.72
CA ASN A 3 -2.99 -9.97 31.14
C ASN A 3 -1.83 -10.30 32.09
N ILE A 4 -2.11 -10.47 33.38
CA ILE A 4 -1.07 -10.72 34.39
C ILE A 4 -0.65 -12.18 34.38
N ASP A 5 -1.59 -13.10 34.17
CA ASP A 5 -1.31 -14.54 34.18
C ASP A 5 -0.44 -14.95 32.98
N VAL A 6 -0.67 -14.38 31.80
CA VAL A 6 0.16 -14.61 30.59
C VAL A 6 1.59 -14.06 30.77
N LEU A 7 1.73 -12.87 31.38
CA LEU A 7 3.03 -12.28 31.68
C LEU A 7 3.77 -13.08 32.77
N LEU A 8 3.05 -13.59 33.78
CA LEU A 8 3.61 -14.41 34.85
C LEU A 8 4.09 -15.77 34.34
N GLU A 9 3.32 -16.41 33.46
CA GLU A 9 3.65 -17.68 32.82
C GLU A 9 4.92 -17.58 31.96
N TRP A 10 5.15 -16.44 31.29
CA TRP A 10 6.38 -16.18 30.52
C TRP A 10 7.57 -15.71 31.36
N SER A 11 7.32 -15.13 32.55
CA SER A 11 8.36 -14.65 33.47
C SER A 11 8.89 -15.72 34.44
N ALA A 12 8.35 -16.93 34.40
CA ALA A 12 8.70 -18.00 35.33
C ALA A 12 10.11 -18.56 35.06
N MET A 13 11.14 -17.84 35.48
CA MET A 13 12.40 -18.45 35.92
C MET A 13 12.37 -18.66 37.42
N THR A 14 12.76 -19.88 37.78
CA THR A 14 12.64 -20.55 39.06
C THR A 14 13.35 -19.84 40.22
N ASN A 15 12.60 -19.66 41.31
CA ASN A 15 12.99 -19.77 42.71
C ASN A 15 14.45 -19.40 43.08
N LYS A 16 14.63 -18.20 43.65
CA LYS A 16 15.25 -17.95 44.98
C LYS A 16 15.64 -16.48 45.13
N GLY A 17 14.70 -15.63 45.53
CA GLY A 17 14.99 -14.42 46.31
C GLY A 17 15.75 -13.25 45.66
N ASP A 18 16.32 -13.38 44.46
CA ASP A 18 17.05 -12.29 43.83
C ASP A 18 16.18 -11.58 42.78
N HIS A 19 16.05 -10.26 42.93
CA HIS A 19 15.21 -9.39 42.12
C HIS A 19 15.42 -9.59 40.60
N ALA A 20 14.34 -9.71 39.85
CA ALA A 20 14.37 -9.72 38.39
C ALA A 20 14.20 -8.29 37.85
N LEU A 21 15.20 -7.82 37.09
CA LEU A 21 15.08 -6.63 36.26
C LEU A 21 14.55 -7.05 34.89
N MET A 22 13.30 -6.72 34.60
CA MET A 22 12.71 -6.89 33.27
C MET A 22 13.09 -5.68 32.41
N ALA A 23 14.00 -5.88 31.45
CA ALA A 23 14.25 -4.89 30.41
C ALA A 23 13.17 -5.04 29.33
N GLU A 24 12.12 -4.23 29.42
CA GLU A 24 11.08 -4.18 28.38
C GLU A 24 11.52 -3.24 27.25
N SER A 25 11.26 -3.64 26.01
CA SER A 25 11.30 -2.71 24.88
C SER A 25 10.23 -1.63 25.10
N PRO A 26 10.47 -0.34 24.80
CA PRO A 26 9.45 0.71 24.89
C PRO A 26 8.25 0.51 23.95
N THR A 27 8.25 -0.57 23.16
CA THR A 27 7.19 -0.89 22.20
C THR A 27 6.25 -1.92 22.84
N PHE A 28 5.21 -1.43 23.50
CA PHE A 28 4.24 -2.22 24.28
C PHE A 28 3.59 -3.36 23.48
N TYR A 29 3.61 -4.58 24.03
CA TYR A 29 2.92 -5.76 23.48
C TYR A 29 1.44 -5.50 23.16
N ARG A 30 0.74 -4.71 23.99
CA ARG A 30 -0.67 -4.33 23.76
C ARG A 30 -0.92 -3.66 22.40
N ALA A 31 0.06 -2.94 21.86
CA ALA A 31 -0.08 -2.30 20.56
C ALA A 31 0.07 -3.29 19.40
N PHE A 32 0.82 -4.39 19.61
CA PHE A 32 1.05 -5.41 18.58
C PHE A 32 0.12 -6.62 18.67
N GLY A 33 -0.50 -6.87 19.83
CA GLY A 33 -1.40 -8.01 20.06
C GLY A 33 -2.37 -8.24 18.89
N PRO A 34 -3.19 -7.26 18.48
CA PRO A 34 -4.12 -7.40 17.36
C PRO A 34 -3.44 -7.75 16.02
N CYS A 35 -2.25 -7.19 15.75
CA CYS A 35 -1.48 -7.52 14.55
C CYS A 35 -0.94 -8.95 14.62
N MET A 36 -0.46 -9.38 15.78
CA MET A 36 0.05 -10.75 15.99
C MET A 36 -1.06 -11.79 15.89
N ASP A 37 -2.24 -11.50 16.45
CA ASP A 37 -3.41 -12.38 16.33
C ASP A 37 -3.86 -12.52 14.88
N SER A 38 -3.88 -11.41 14.12
CA SER A 38 -4.17 -11.45 12.68
C SER A 38 -3.14 -12.27 11.89
N LEU A 39 -1.84 -12.13 12.22
CA LEU A 39 -0.78 -12.90 11.60
C LEU A 39 -0.89 -14.40 11.90
N LYS A 40 -1.21 -14.76 13.15
CA LYS A 40 -1.47 -16.15 13.57
C LYS A 40 -2.65 -16.74 12.81
N GLU A 41 -3.77 -16.03 12.78
CA GLU A 41 -4.97 -16.45 12.04
C GLU A 41 -4.66 -16.68 10.56
N MET A 42 -3.89 -15.78 9.93
CA MET A 42 -3.51 -15.93 8.52
C MET A 42 -2.61 -17.16 8.27
N TYR A 43 -1.68 -17.41 9.20
CA TYR A 43 -0.82 -18.57 9.13
C TYR A 43 -1.61 -19.88 9.28
N GLU A 44 -2.48 -19.96 10.29
CA GLU A 44 -3.31 -21.14 10.57
C GLU A 44 -4.28 -21.46 9.43
N LYS A 45 -4.83 -20.44 8.77
CA LYS A 45 -5.71 -20.59 7.61
C LYS A 45 -4.96 -20.87 6.30
N GLY A 46 -3.63 -20.83 6.30
CA GLY A 46 -2.81 -21.03 5.10
C GLY A 46 -3.01 -19.95 4.03
N ASN A 47 -3.49 -18.76 4.40
CA ASN A 47 -3.76 -17.65 3.48
C ASN A 47 -2.77 -16.48 3.67
N MET A 48 -1.62 -16.74 4.28
CA MET A 48 -0.56 -15.75 4.45
C MET A 48 -0.12 -15.19 3.10
N PRO A 49 -0.23 -13.88 2.86
CA PRO A 49 0.14 -13.29 1.57
C PRO A 49 1.66 -13.21 1.42
N LEU A 50 2.12 -13.25 0.17
CA LEU A 50 3.51 -13.00 -0.23
C LEU A 50 4.58 -13.92 0.37
N VAL A 51 4.22 -15.13 0.82
CA VAL A 51 5.17 -16.06 1.45
C VAL A 51 6.27 -16.49 0.48
N ASP A 52 5.91 -16.81 -0.77
CA ASP A 52 6.86 -17.19 -1.82
C ASP A 52 7.90 -16.08 -2.02
N GLU A 53 7.46 -14.83 -2.09
CA GLU A 53 8.30 -13.67 -2.37
C GLU A 53 9.13 -13.21 -1.16
N LEU A 54 8.55 -13.16 0.05
CA LEU A 54 9.19 -12.59 1.23
C LEU A 54 9.98 -13.61 2.06
N VAL A 55 9.55 -14.87 2.10
CA VAL A 55 10.21 -15.93 2.91
C VAL A 55 11.14 -16.76 2.05
N PHE A 56 10.67 -17.18 0.88
CA PHE A 56 11.42 -18.08 0.01
C PHE A 56 12.18 -17.37 -1.12
N ALA A 57 12.02 -16.04 -1.25
CA ALA A 57 12.63 -15.24 -2.32
C ALA A 57 12.37 -15.81 -3.73
N LYS A 58 11.20 -16.44 -3.91
CA LYS A 58 10.78 -17.07 -5.17
C LYS A 58 10.04 -16.05 -6.02
N LYS A 59 10.42 -15.95 -7.30
CA LYS A 59 9.69 -15.14 -8.28
C LYS A 59 8.33 -15.77 -8.54
N SER A 60 7.28 -15.00 -8.29
CA SER A 60 5.89 -15.34 -8.59
C SER A 60 5.47 -14.79 -9.95
N ASP A 61 4.30 -15.21 -10.40
CA ASP A 61 3.66 -14.62 -11.58
C ASP A 61 3.39 -13.12 -11.34
N PRO A 62 3.41 -12.29 -12.40
CA PRO A 62 3.10 -10.87 -12.27
C PRO A 62 1.71 -10.62 -11.67
N PRO A 63 1.46 -9.42 -11.13
CA PRO A 63 0.16 -9.08 -10.54
C PRO A 63 -0.98 -9.28 -11.53
N ILE A 64 -2.09 -9.86 -11.07
CA ILE A 64 -3.24 -10.24 -11.93
C ILE A 64 -3.77 -9.11 -12.82
N TYR A 65 -3.70 -7.86 -12.35
CA TYR A 65 -4.16 -6.69 -13.12
C TYR A 65 -3.27 -6.36 -14.33
N THR A 66 -2.04 -6.88 -14.40
CA THR A 66 -1.13 -6.60 -15.53
C THR A 66 -1.32 -7.55 -16.71
N HIS A 67 -2.06 -8.65 -16.51
CA HIS A 67 -2.39 -9.66 -17.53
C HIS A 67 -3.83 -9.54 -18.07
N ASP A 68 -4.66 -8.71 -17.44
CA ASP A 68 -6.04 -8.54 -17.88
C ASP A 68 -6.09 -7.73 -19.19
N MET A 69 -6.53 -8.38 -20.26
CA MET A 69 -6.64 -7.79 -21.60
C MET A 69 -7.71 -6.70 -21.68
N GLU A 70 -8.73 -6.74 -20.82
CA GLU A 70 -9.77 -5.71 -20.75
C GLU A 70 -9.33 -4.50 -19.94
N GLN A 71 -8.20 -4.61 -19.22
CA GLN A 71 -7.68 -3.54 -18.40
C GLN A 71 -7.21 -2.37 -19.27
N LYS A 72 -7.94 -1.26 -19.19
CA LYS A 72 -7.48 0.01 -19.72
C LYS A 72 -6.36 0.56 -18.84
N CYS A 73 -5.33 1.11 -19.46
CA CYS A 73 -4.20 1.76 -18.80
C CYS A 73 -3.87 3.07 -19.53
N ASP A 74 -3.70 4.15 -18.78
CA ASP A 74 -3.28 5.43 -19.35
C ASP A 74 -1.74 5.53 -19.43
N TRP A 75 -1.18 5.16 -20.59
CA TRP A 75 0.26 5.25 -20.81
C TRP A 75 0.80 6.66 -20.98
N SER A 76 -0.06 7.70 -21.08
CA SER A 76 0.39 9.10 -21.11
C SER A 76 1.09 9.52 -19.81
N ILE A 77 0.90 8.72 -18.75
CA ILE A 77 1.57 8.88 -17.46
C ILE A 77 3.09 8.68 -17.59
N ILE A 78 3.55 7.80 -18.49
CA ILE A 78 4.96 7.41 -18.68
C ILE A 78 5.51 7.86 -20.05
N PHE A 79 4.68 7.84 -21.09
CA PHE A 79 5.11 8.12 -22.45
C PHE A 79 4.40 9.38 -22.98
N LYS A 80 5.14 10.29 -23.62
CA LYS A 80 4.55 11.41 -24.37
C LYS A 80 3.98 10.88 -25.68
N LYS A 81 2.77 11.32 -26.01
CA LYS A 81 2.23 11.19 -27.36
C LYS A 81 2.98 12.19 -28.26
N THR A 82 3.78 11.71 -29.21
CA THR A 82 4.51 12.57 -30.16
C THR A 82 3.63 13.00 -31.34
N THR A 83 2.49 12.31 -31.56
CA THR A 83 1.53 12.60 -32.64
C THR A 83 0.11 12.76 -32.08
N MET A 84 -0.82 13.26 -32.91
CA MET A 84 -2.26 13.40 -32.56
C MET A 84 -3.00 12.06 -32.45
N CYS A 85 -2.37 10.96 -32.86
CA CYS A 85 -2.96 9.63 -32.80
C CYS A 85 -2.87 9.04 -31.38
N ASP A 86 -3.74 8.10 -31.06
CA ASP A 86 -3.60 7.27 -29.87
C ASP A 86 -2.34 6.40 -29.93
N PHE A 87 -1.97 5.81 -28.79
CA PHE A 87 -0.79 4.94 -28.72
C PHE A 87 -0.86 3.86 -29.80
N PRO A 88 0.26 3.53 -30.46
CA PRO A 88 0.28 2.74 -31.69
C PRO A 88 0.13 1.24 -31.40
N PHE A 89 -0.90 0.84 -30.65
CA PHE A 89 -1.16 -0.57 -30.41
C PHE A 89 -1.72 -1.22 -31.69
N PRO A 90 -1.34 -2.48 -31.98
CA PRO A 90 -1.91 -3.21 -33.10
C PRO A 90 -3.44 -3.29 -32.96
N ASN A 91 -4.18 -2.83 -33.97
CA ASN A 91 -5.65 -2.89 -33.96
C ASN A 91 -6.18 -4.33 -33.89
N ASP A 92 -5.37 -5.29 -34.31
CA ASP A 92 -5.76 -6.68 -34.53
C ASP A 92 -5.63 -7.54 -33.26
N ARG A 93 -4.98 -7.01 -32.22
CA ARG A 93 -4.68 -7.76 -30.99
C ARG A 93 -4.91 -6.91 -29.76
N GLN A 94 -5.77 -7.41 -28.89
CA GLN A 94 -5.87 -6.89 -27.53
C GLN A 94 -4.62 -7.32 -26.75
N LEU A 95 -3.89 -6.34 -26.24
CA LEU A 95 -2.68 -6.54 -25.44
C LEU A 95 -2.98 -6.25 -23.98
N SER A 96 -2.41 -7.05 -23.08
CA SER A 96 -2.47 -6.80 -21.64
C SER A 96 -1.57 -5.62 -21.26
N PRO A 97 -1.77 -4.96 -20.10
CA PRO A 97 -0.92 -3.84 -19.69
C PRO A 97 0.58 -4.13 -19.73
N ILE A 98 1.03 -5.32 -19.34
CA ILE A 98 2.45 -5.68 -19.41
C ILE A 98 2.96 -5.80 -20.86
N GLU A 99 2.15 -6.35 -21.78
CA GLU A 99 2.49 -6.43 -23.21
C GLU A 99 2.47 -5.05 -23.87
N GLN A 100 1.50 -4.20 -23.53
CA GLN A 100 1.42 -2.81 -23.98
C GLN A 100 2.68 -2.03 -23.55
N PHE A 101 3.12 -2.18 -22.30
CA PHE A 101 4.35 -1.56 -21.82
C PHE A 101 5.58 -1.99 -22.62
N LYS A 102 5.76 -3.31 -22.82
CA LYS A 102 6.87 -3.87 -23.60
C LYS A 102 6.85 -3.39 -25.05
N TYR A 103 5.68 -3.31 -25.66
CA TYR A 103 5.50 -2.78 -27.00
C TYR A 103 5.98 -1.32 -27.08
N LEU A 104 5.51 -0.46 -26.17
CA LEU A 104 5.87 0.96 -26.15
C LEU A 104 7.36 1.21 -25.86
N GLN A 105 8.02 0.30 -25.14
CA GLN A 105 9.47 0.39 -24.88
C GLN A 105 10.31 -0.01 -26.11
N GLN A 106 9.85 -0.98 -26.89
CA GLN A 106 10.55 -1.48 -28.08
C GLN A 106 10.24 -0.66 -29.34
N GLU A 107 9.18 0.13 -29.31
CA GLU A 107 8.74 0.94 -30.44
C GLU A 107 9.84 1.92 -30.88
N THR A 108 10.39 1.64 -32.06
CA THR A 108 11.53 2.35 -32.63
C THR A 108 11.09 3.50 -33.54
N SER A 109 9.79 3.62 -33.83
CA SER A 109 9.22 4.65 -34.72
C SER A 109 9.24 6.08 -34.14
N GLY A 110 9.68 6.27 -32.89
CA GLY A 110 9.79 7.59 -32.23
C GLY A 110 8.44 8.23 -31.86
N THR A 111 7.33 7.51 -32.05
CA THR A 111 5.96 7.97 -31.79
C THR A 111 5.61 8.09 -30.31
N SER A 112 6.39 7.44 -29.45
CA SER A 112 6.28 7.52 -27.99
C SER A 112 7.65 7.78 -27.38
N GLN A 113 7.80 8.89 -26.66
CA GLN A 113 9.03 9.19 -25.93
C GLN A 113 8.77 9.09 -24.42
N SER A 114 9.57 8.29 -23.71
CA SER A 114 9.49 8.21 -22.25
C SER A 114 9.78 9.56 -21.60
N ILE A 115 9.01 9.89 -20.56
CA ILE A 115 9.31 11.01 -19.66
C ILE A 115 10.25 10.61 -18.52
N LEU A 116 10.46 9.31 -18.34
CA LEU A 116 11.28 8.70 -17.30
C LEU A 116 12.68 8.41 -17.84
N ASP A 117 13.67 8.55 -16.97
CA ASP A 117 15.01 8.03 -17.25
C ASP A 117 15.02 6.49 -17.22
N GLU A 118 16.11 5.88 -17.68
CA GLU A 118 16.26 4.44 -17.81
C GLU A 118 16.06 3.70 -16.47
N THR A 119 16.57 4.25 -15.37
CA THR A 119 16.46 3.62 -14.05
C THR A 119 15.03 3.68 -13.50
N GLN A 120 14.34 4.79 -13.75
CA GLN A 120 12.93 4.96 -13.41
C GLN A 120 12.04 4.05 -14.26
N MET A 121 12.36 3.89 -15.54
CA MET A 121 11.66 2.97 -16.44
C MET A 121 11.81 1.52 -15.99
N LEU A 122 13.02 1.10 -15.60
CA LEU A 122 13.25 -0.21 -14.99
C LEU A 122 12.45 -0.39 -13.68
N GLY A 123 12.25 0.70 -12.93
CA GLY A 123 11.37 0.71 -11.76
C GLY A 123 9.90 0.43 -12.11
N ILE A 124 9.38 1.00 -13.20
CA ILE A 124 8.03 0.69 -13.71
C ILE A 124 7.94 -0.75 -14.18
N GLU A 125 8.93 -1.23 -14.92
CA GLU A 125 8.98 -2.61 -15.39
C GLU A 125 8.92 -3.59 -14.21
N ASN A 126 9.78 -3.39 -13.20
CA ASN A 126 9.77 -4.21 -11.98
C ASN A 126 8.43 -4.17 -11.24
N PHE A 127 7.74 -3.04 -11.22
CA PHE A 127 6.41 -2.91 -10.63
C PHE A 127 5.35 -3.70 -11.41
N LEU A 128 5.43 -3.75 -12.75
CA LEU A 128 4.48 -4.48 -13.58
C LEU A 128 4.75 -5.99 -13.60
N GLU A 129 6.00 -6.41 -13.48
CA GLU A 129 6.40 -7.82 -13.58
C GLU A 129 6.36 -8.58 -12.24
N ASN A 130 6.42 -7.88 -11.10
CA ASN A 130 6.62 -8.55 -9.80
C ASN A 130 5.55 -8.13 -8.79
N ARG A 131 5.02 -9.10 -8.03
CA ARG A 131 4.12 -8.85 -6.89
C ARG A 131 4.79 -8.10 -5.75
N VAL A 132 6.12 -8.23 -5.63
CA VAL A 132 6.96 -7.46 -4.72
C VAL A 132 8.11 -6.86 -5.52
N SER A 133 8.18 -5.53 -5.58
CA SER A 133 9.22 -4.80 -6.29
C SER A 133 10.06 -3.95 -5.32
N LEU A 134 11.38 -4.04 -5.43
CA LEU A 134 12.31 -3.19 -4.68
C LEU A 134 12.91 -2.12 -5.61
N ILE A 135 12.48 -0.88 -5.44
CA ILE A 135 12.99 0.26 -6.20
C ILE A 135 13.99 1.03 -5.35
N GLN A 136 15.26 0.96 -5.72
CA GLN A 136 16.35 1.65 -5.04
C GLN A 136 16.82 2.85 -5.85
N GLY A 137 17.19 3.92 -5.15
CA GLY A 137 17.81 5.08 -5.78
C GLY A 137 18.47 5.97 -4.73
N PRO A 138 19.64 6.59 -5.03
CA PRO A 138 20.26 7.60 -4.17
C PRO A 138 19.31 8.75 -3.77
N PRO A 139 19.62 9.54 -2.74
CA PRO A 139 18.88 10.76 -2.44
C PRO A 139 18.75 11.66 -3.69
N GLY A 140 17.57 12.22 -3.93
CA GLY A 140 17.32 13.10 -5.09
C GLY A 140 17.01 12.42 -6.43
N THR A 141 17.05 11.09 -6.55
CA THR A 141 16.79 10.36 -7.81
C THR A 141 15.31 10.21 -8.20
N GLY A 142 14.43 11.04 -7.65
CA GLY A 142 13.03 11.05 -8.06
C GLY A 142 12.21 9.83 -7.60
N LYS A 143 12.60 9.09 -6.56
CA LYS A 143 11.80 7.97 -6.03
C LYS A 143 10.35 8.35 -5.71
N SER A 144 10.13 9.52 -5.10
CA SER A 144 8.76 10.01 -4.83
C SER A 144 8.02 10.32 -6.13
N PHE A 145 8.70 10.90 -7.13
CA PHE A 145 8.14 11.14 -8.45
C PHE A 145 7.76 9.84 -9.17
N LEU A 146 8.63 8.83 -9.14
CA LEU A 146 8.31 7.51 -9.69
C LEU A 146 7.14 6.85 -8.93
N GLY A 147 7.10 7.00 -7.60
CA GLY A 147 5.99 6.52 -6.78
C GLY A 147 4.66 7.16 -7.14
N THR A 148 4.62 8.46 -7.47
CA THR A 148 3.37 9.09 -7.96
C THR A 148 2.99 8.59 -9.35
N LYS A 149 3.95 8.27 -10.23
CA LYS A 149 3.65 7.62 -11.52
C LYS A 149 3.06 6.23 -11.34
N ILE A 150 3.63 5.41 -10.46
CA ILE A 150 3.09 4.09 -10.12
C ILE A 150 1.66 4.21 -9.58
N LEU A 151 1.44 5.11 -8.62
CA LEU A 151 0.11 5.34 -8.06
C LEU A 151 -0.90 5.77 -9.14
N ARG A 152 -0.51 6.69 -10.04
CA ARG A 152 -1.36 7.10 -11.16
C ARG A 152 -1.69 5.95 -12.11
N LEU A 153 -0.74 5.06 -12.38
CA LEU A 153 -0.99 3.87 -13.21
C LEU A 153 -1.99 2.93 -12.51
N MET A 154 -1.83 2.72 -11.21
CA MET A 154 -2.79 1.91 -10.44
C MET A 154 -4.20 2.51 -10.47
N LEU A 155 -4.31 3.83 -10.40
CA LEU A 155 -5.58 4.55 -10.50
C LEU A 155 -6.17 4.51 -11.90
N SER A 156 -5.36 4.68 -12.95
CA SER A 156 -5.84 4.62 -14.34
C SER A 156 -6.32 3.22 -14.73
N MET A 157 -5.76 2.19 -14.08
CA MET A 157 -6.23 0.82 -14.16
C MET A 157 -7.44 0.51 -13.25
N GLU A 158 -7.98 1.49 -12.52
CA GLU A 158 -9.08 1.30 -11.56
C GLU A 158 -8.82 0.18 -10.53
N ILE A 159 -7.55 -0.12 -10.20
CA ILE A 159 -7.18 -1.26 -9.34
C ILE A 159 -7.96 -1.26 -8.02
N PRO A 160 -8.08 -0.13 -7.28
CA PRO A 160 -8.78 -0.14 -5.99
C PRO A 160 -10.24 -0.57 -6.11
N LYS A 161 -10.90 -0.16 -7.20
CA LYS A 161 -12.32 -0.44 -7.46
C LYS A 161 -12.54 -1.87 -7.94
N ARG A 162 -11.64 -2.39 -8.79
CA ARG A 162 -11.76 -3.74 -9.36
C ARG A 162 -11.33 -4.86 -8.42
N PHE A 163 -10.34 -4.60 -7.57
CA PHE A 163 -9.74 -5.60 -6.67
C PHE A 163 -10.09 -5.39 -5.20
N GLY A 164 -10.95 -4.41 -4.89
CA GLY A 164 -11.67 -4.34 -3.61
C GLY A 164 -10.85 -3.82 -2.42
N GLY A 165 -9.96 -2.84 -2.63
CA GLY A 165 -9.19 -2.28 -1.51
C GLY A 165 -8.43 -1.00 -1.84
N PRO A 166 -8.11 -0.17 -0.83
CA PRO A 166 -7.36 1.06 -1.04
C PRO A 166 -5.89 0.79 -1.41
N ILE A 167 -5.24 1.77 -2.02
CA ILE A 167 -3.76 1.77 -2.12
C ILE A 167 -3.22 2.23 -0.76
N LEU A 168 -2.56 1.31 -0.05
CA LEU A 168 -1.94 1.62 1.23
C LEU A 168 -0.52 2.18 1.02
N VAL A 169 -0.31 3.43 1.45
CA VAL A 169 1.00 4.09 1.42
C VAL A 169 1.54 4.19 2.84
N MET A 170 2.75 3.68 3.06
CA MET A 170 3.41 3.70 4.36
C MET A 170 4.80 4.32 4.24
N THR A 171 5.18 5.17 5.21
CA THR A 171 6.55 5.67 5.34
C THR A 171 6.92 5.77 6.82
N TYR A 172 8.22 5.81 7.12
CA TYR A 172 8.70 5.95 8.50
C TYR A 172 8.47 7.35 9.10
N LYS A 173 8.53 8.41 8.29
CA LYS A 173 8.44 9.80 8.76
C LYS A 173 7.16 10.46 8.28
N ASN A 174 6.39 11.04 9.20
CA ASN A 174 5.14 11.76 8.87
C ASN A 174 5.33 12.82 7.77
N PHE A 175 6.39 13.64 7.84
CA PHE A 175 6.64 14.66 6.82
C PHE A 175 6.92 14.07 5.42
N ALA A 176 7.57 12.90 5.35
CA ALA A 176 7.80 12.23 4.08
C ALA A 176 6.49 11.68 3.49
N LEU A 177 5.62 11.12 4.34
CA LEU A 177 4.27 10.72 3.95
C LEU A 177 3.47 11.92 3.45
N ASP A 178 3.47 13.03 4.20
CA ASP A 178 2.71 14.23 3.87
C ASP A 178 3.16 14.81 2.52
N HIS A 179 4.48 14.96 2.30
CA HIS A 179 5.00 15.41 1.00
C HIS A 179 4.59 14.49 -0.15
N PHE A 180 4.61 13.17 0.05
CA PHE A 180 4.19 12.23 -0.99
C PHE A 180 2.68 12.32 -1.27
N LEU A 181 1.85 12.39 -0.23
CA LEU A 181 0.39 12.49 -0.37
C LEU A 181 -0.03 13.84 -0.97
N GLU A 182 0.65 14.93 -0.66
CA GLU A 182 0.42 16.22 -1.33
C GLU A 182 0.64 16.13 -2.84
N ALA A 183 1.70 15.45 -3.29
CA ALA A 183 1.90 15.21 -4.71
C ALA A 183 0.82 14.28 -5.31
N CYS A 184 0.23 13.38 -4.50
CA CYS A 184 -0.88 12.54 -4.93
C CYS A 184 -2.21 13.29 -5.05
N LEU A 185 -2.41 14.39 -4.29
CA LEU A 185 -3.63 15.22 -4.38
C LEU A 185 -3.83 15.83 -5.77
N GLU A 186 -2.77 16.02 -6.54
CA GLU A 186 -2.86 16.44 -7.95
C GLU A 186 -3.51 15.39 -8.87
N HIS A 187 -3.66 14.15 -8.40
CA HIS A 187 -4.12 13.02 -9.20
C HIS A 187 -5.38 12.38 -8.64
N THR A 188 -5.61 12.47 -7.33
CA THR A 188 -6.85 12.00 -6.71
C THR A 188 -7.15 12.77 -5.41
N PRO A 189 -8.40 13.22 -5.21
CA PRO A 189 -8.84 13.76 -3.93
C PRO A 189 -9.19 12.66 -2.91
N ASN A 190 -9.30 11.40 -3.36
CA ASN A 190 -9.76 10.27 -2.55
C ASN A 190 -8.61 9.71 -1.69
N ILE A 191 -8.11 10.53 -0.76
CA ILE A 191 -7.03 10.19 0.16
C ILE A 191 -7.56 10.23 1.59
N VAL A 192 -7.21 9.21 2.38
CA VAL A 192 -7.44 9.15 3.82
C VAL A 192 -6.09 9.10 4.54
N ARG A 193 -5.77 10.14 5.30
CA ARG A 193 -4.54 10.26 6.09
C ARG A 193 -4.79 9.77 7.52
N ILE A 194 -4.18 8.64 7.86
CA ILE A 194 -4.24 8.08 9.22
C ILE A 194 -3.08 8.60 10.05
N GLY A 195 -3.33 9.17 11.23
CA GLY A 195 -2.30 9.71 12.13
C GLY A 195 -2.37 11.23 12.23
N ARG A 196 -1.21 11.88 12.43
CA ARG A 196 -1.10 13.35 12.49
C ARG A 196 -0.39 13.87 11.25
N THR A 197 -0.83 15.02 10.76
CA THR A 197 -0.18 15.74 9.65
C THR A 197 0.15 17.16 10.07
N GLY A 198 1.26 17.69 9.54
CA GLY A 198 1.60 19.11 9.64
C GLY A 198 1.19 19.91 8.40
N SER A 199 0.62 19.25 7.39
CA SER A 199 0.22 19.87 6.13
C SER A 199 -1.20 20.42 6.22
N GLU A 200 -1.37 21.70 5.89
CA GLU A 200 -2.69 22.32 5.79
C GLU A 200 -3.53 21.67 4.69
N LYS A 201 -2.91 21.31 3.55
CA LYS A 201 -3.58 20.67 2.41
C LYS A 201 -4.16 19.31 2.76
N LEU A 202 -3.49 18.55 3.64
CA LEU A 202 -3.94 17.22 4.07
C LEU A 202 -4.85 17.25 5.29
N SER A 203 -5.07 18.41 5.89
CA SER A 203 -5.86 18.52 7.12
C SER A 203 -7.30 18.04 6.94
N GLU A 204 -7.91 18.27 5.77
CA GLU A 204 -9.25 17.79 5.39
C GLU A 204 -9.30 16.30 5.01
N HIS A 205 -8.14 15.69 4.78
CA HIS A 205 -8.00 14.27 4.43
C HIS A 205 -7.75 13.38 5.66
N LEU A 206 -7.62 13.94 6.86
CA LEU A 206 -7.43 13.17 8.08
C LEU A 206 -8.61 12.23 8.33
N LEU A 207 -8.32 10.99 8.73
CA LEU A 207 -9.36 9.99 9.02
C LEU A 207 -10.44 10.56 9.96
N GLY A 208 -10.07 11.28 11.02
CA GLY A 208 -11.03 11.87 11.95
C GLY A 208 -12.01 12.86 11.33
N LYS A 209 -11.64 13.54 10.23
CA LYS A 209 -12.52 14.46 9.50
C LYS A 209 -13.34 13.77 8.42
N VAL A 210 -12.75 12.77 7.74
CA VAL A 210 -13.39 12.05 6.64
C VAL A 210 -14.32 10.92 7.15
N TYR A 211 -14.04 10.35 8.32
CA TYR A 211 -14.76 9.21 8.89
C TYR A 211 -16.27 9.42 9.00
N PRO A 212 -16.81 10.57 9.50
CA PRO A 212 -18.25 10.78 9.57
C PRO A 212 -18.94 10.67 8.21
N TYR A 213 -18.31 11.17 7.15
CA TYR A 213 -18.83 11.10 5.79
C TYR A 213 -18.82 9.66 5.25
N LEU A 214 -17.71 8.93 5.45
CA LEU A 214 -17.60 7.53 5.04
C LEU A 214 -18.64 6.64 5.73
N MET A 215 -18.90 6.87 7.02
CA MET A 215 -19.93 6.13 7.75
C MET A 215 -21.33 6.43 7.23
N MET A 216 -21.62 7.69 6.86
CA MET A 216 -22.90 8.06 6.27
C MET A 216 -23.12 7.40 4.90
N GLN A 217 -22.08 7.34 4.05
CA GLN A 217 -22.14 6.65 2.77
C GLN A 217 -22.31 5.13 2.94
N ALA A 218 -21.52 4.50 3.82
CA ALA A 218 -21.64 3.07 4.09
C ALA A 218 -23.03 2.68 4.60
N ALA A 219 -23.64 3.53 5.44
CA ALA A 219 -25.01 3.35 5.90
C ALA A 219 -26.04 3.47 4.76
N ALA A 220 -25.86 4.43 3.84
CA ALA A 220 -26.70 4.58 2.67
C ALA A 220 -26.60 3.38 1.71
N ASP A 221 -25.39 2.84 1.54
CA ASP A 221 -25.10 1.69 0.69
C ASP A 221 -25.43 0.34 1.35
N LYS A 222 -25.96 0.35 2.59
CA LYS A 222 -26.24 -0.85 3.42
C LYS A 222 -25.00 -1.74 3.62
N ILE A 223 -23.81 -1.16 3.56
CA ILE A 223 -22.55 -1.84 3.84
C ILE A 223 -22.35 -1.82 5.36
N TYR A 224 -22.73 -2.91 6.02
CA TYR A 224 -22.58 -3.07 7.47
C TYR A 224 -21.18 -3.63 7.76
N TYR A 225 -20.29 -2.79 8.29
CA TYR A 225 -19.07 -3.29 8.92
C TYR A 225 -19.45 -3.93 10.25
N PRO A 226 -19.04 -5.17 10.55
CA PRO A 226 -19.28 -5.76 11.86
C PRO A 226 -18.58 -4.90 12.92
N THR A 227 -19.35 -4.13 13.69
CA THR A 227 -18.85 -3.28 14.78
C THR A 227 -18.47 -4.07 16.02
N ASP A 228 -18.71 -5.39 16.03
CA ASP A 228 -18.72 -6.21 17.24
C ASP A 228 -17.35 -6.78 17.65
N THR A 229 -16.29 -6.61 16.85
CA THR A 229 -14.96 -7.13 17.21
C THR A 229 -14.08 -6.13 17.96
N TYR A 230 -14.35 -4.82 17.90
CA TYR A 230 -13.54 -3.80 18.60
C TYR A 230 -14.16 -3.26 19.90
N ARG A 231 -15.41 -3.63 20.23
CA ARG A 231 -16.15 -3.15 21.42
C ARG A 231 -16.28 -4.20 22.53
N LYS A 232 -15.19 -4.85 22.95
CA LYS A 232 -15.20 -5.63 24.22
C LYS A 232 -13.93 -5.58 25.06
N HIS A 233 -13.00 -4.67 24.76
CA HIS A 233 -11.92 -4.36 25.71
C HIS A 233 -12.18 -2.96 26.26
N GLU A 234 -12.81 -2.93 27.43
CA GLU A 234 -12.98 -1.73 28.24
C GLU A 234 -11.65 -0.98 28.31
N ILE A 235 -11.63 0.27 27.85
CA ILE A 235 -10.52 1.18 28.10
C ILE A 235 -10.53 1.42 29.61
N PRO A 236 -9.52 0.96 30.38
CA PRO A 236 -9.49 1.24 31.81
C PRO A 236 -9.35 2.76 31.97
N GLN A 237 -10.32 3.39 32.63
CA GLN A 237 -10.20 4.78 33.07
C GLN A 237 -9.08 4.89 34.09
N TYR A 238 -7.85 5.14 33.64
CA TYR A 238 -6.75 5.56 34.50
C TYR A 238 -5.98 6.70 33.84
N CYS A 239 -6.65 7.85 33.74
CA CYS A 239 -6.01 9.15 33.71
C CYS A 239 -6.81 10.10 34.60
N GLN A 240 -6.54 10.05 35.90
CA GLN A 240 -6.46 11.20 36.79
C GLN A 240 -5.21 11.04 37.65
#